data_AF-A0A8S3I1F4-F1
#
_entry.id   AF-A0A8S3I1F4-F1
#
_cell.length_a   1.000
_cell.length_b   1.000
_cell.length_c   1.000
_cell.angle_alpha   90.00
_cell.angle_beta   90.00
_cell.angle_gamma   90.00
#
_symmetry.space_group_name_H-M   'P 1'
#
loop_
_entity.id
_entity.type
_entity.pdbx_description
1 polymer ?
#
loop_
_entity_poly.entity_id
_entity_poly.type
_entity_poly.pdbx_seq_one_letter_code
_entity_poly.pdbx_strand_id
1 'polypeptide(L)'
;MAVIFIRRGDKMPEDSFWHKHRRWRNISMYVKGIVDEEKRRQINYTAIFVMTDDVTVMKSIQEYARVGLIGVNNDEPYARRHLHGREILFNVFAPQSCFDPFVRIGFDQFLVNVQFITDHASLVVGHTDSNVGRYLEEIIYVNRQHEKNVRTLTYVINAPDSLD
;
A
#
# COMPACT_ATOMS: atom_id res chain seq x y z
N MET A 1 -11.01 -0.11 6.33
CA MET A 1 -9.73 -0.82 6.05
C MET A 1 -8.69 0.19 5.57
N ALA A 2 -7.40 -0.03 5.80
CA ALA A 2 -6.33 0.78 5.18
C ALA A 2 -5.60 -0.02 4.10
N VAL A 3 -4.99 0.68 3.14
CA VAL A 3 -4.26 0.08 2.02
C VAL A 3 -2.80 0.48 2.07
N ILE A 4 -1.91 -0.48 1.84
CA ILE A 4 -0.49 -0.24 1.54
C ILE A 4 -0.29 -0.49 0.05
N PHE A 5 0.13 0.53 -0.69
CA PHE A 5 0.54 0.42 -2.07
C PHE A 5 2.06 0.57 -2.18
N ILE A 6 2.75 -0.47 -2.64
CA ILE A 6 4.21 -0.48 -2.82
C ILE A 6 4.51 -0.88 -4.27
N ARG A 7 5.16 0.00 -5.02
CA ARG A 7 5.73 -0.32 -6.34
C ARG A 7 7.26 -0.27 -6.24
N ARG A 8 7.93 -1.37 -6.55
CA ARG A 8 9.40 -1.46 -6.59
C ARG A 8 9.89 -1.74 -8.01
N GLY A 9 9.81 -3.00 -8.45
CA GLY A 9 10.17 -3.48 -9.79
C GLY A 9 11.22 -2.63 -10.53
N ASP A 10 10.84 -2.13 -11.70
CA ASP A 10 11.61 -1.28 -12.60
C ASP A 10 11.52 0.24 -12.28
N LYS A 11 10.89 0.64 -11.17
CA LYS A 11 10.59 2.05 -10.88
C LYS A 11 11.70 2.86 -10.22
N MET A 12 12.86 2.26 -9.96
CA MET A 12 14.02 2.97 -9.40
C MET A 12 14.36 4.29 -10.12
N PRO A 13 14.29 4.40 -11.46
CA PRO A 13 14.62 5.64 -12.16
C PRO A 13 13.57 6.74 -12.03
N GLU A 14 12.35 6.42 -11.59
CA GLU A 14 11.23 7.36 -11.48
C GLU A 14 10.89 7.70 -10.02
N ASP A 15 11.35 6.90 -9.05
CA ASP A 15 11.08 7.07 -7.62
C ASP A 15 11.98 8.16 -7.00
N SER A 16 11.38 9.27 -6.55
CA SER A 16 12.12 10.39 -5.95
C SER A 16 12.83 10.01 -4.65
N PHE A 17 12.26 9.08 -3.87
CA PHE A 17 12.87 8.55 -2.66
C PHE A 17 14.11 7.73 -3.00
N TRP A 18 14.03 6.91 -4.04
CA TRP A 18 15.19 6.15 -4.52
C TRP A 18 16.33 7.08 -4.94
N HIS A 19 16.05 8.14 -5.71
CA HIS A 19 17.08 9.10 -6.12
C HIS A 19 17.77 9.78 -4.94
N LYS A 20 16.99 10.16 -3.93
CA LYS A 20 17.47 10.86 -2.73
C LYS A 20 18.23 9.95 -1.77
N HIS A 21 17.77 8.71 -1.57
CA HIS A 21 18.26 7.84 -0.51
C HIS A 21 19.06 6.63 -1.02
N ARG A 22 19.07 6.38 -2.33
CA ARG A 22 19.75 5.24 -3.00
C ARG A 22 19.37 3.88 -2.42
N ARG A 23 18.13 3.76 -1.94
CA ARG A 23 17.54 2.54 -1.39
C ARG A 23 16.02 2.59 -1.50
N TRP A 24 15.38 1.44 -1.42
CA TRP A 24 13.92 1.36 -1.35
C TRP A 24 13.39 1.89 -0.02
N ARG A 25 12.18 2.45 -0.07
CA ARG A 25 11.42 2.79 1.13
C ARG A 25 11.10 1.51 1.91
N ASN A 26 11.40 1.53 3.21
CA ASN A 26 11.15 0.42 4.12
C ASN A 26 9.65 0.26 4.38
N ILE A 27 9.19 -0.96 4.67
CA ILE A 27 7.76 -1.27 4.94
C ILE A 27 7.25 -0.43 6.13
N SER A 28 8.10 -0.24 7.14
CA SER A 28 7.83 0.54 8.36
C SER A 28 7.39 1.96 8.06
N MET A 29 7.89 2.56 6.98
CA MET A 29 7.48 3.91 6.58
C MET A 29 6.04 3.90 6.06
N TYR A 30 5.64 2.92 5.25
CA TYR A 30 4.25 2.76 4.82
C TYR A 30 3.33 2.48 6.02
N VAL A 31 3.75 1.60 6.93
CA VAL A 31 3.00 1.32 8.16
C VAL A 31 2.87 2.55 9.05
N LYS A 32 3.91 3.38 9.15
CA LYS A 32 3.87 4.65 9.88
C LYS A 32 2.81 5.59 9.32
N GLY A 33 2.66 5.68 8.00
CA GLY A 33 1.59 6.47 7.37
C GLY A 33 0.19 6.05 7.85
N ILE A 34 -0.03 4.74 8.05
CA ILE A 34 -1.29 4.22 8.63
C ILE A 34 -1.42 4.61 10.10
N VAL A 35 -0.38 4.35 10.90
CA VAL A 35 -0.39 4.58 12.35
C VAL A 35 -0.55 6.06 12.71
N ASP A 36 0.11 6.96 11.98
CA ASP A 36 -0.01 8.39 12.19
C ASP A 36 -1.45 8.85 11.89
N GLU A 37 -2.06 8.27 10.86
CA GLU A 37 -3.43 8.59 10.48
C GLU A 37 -4.48 8.00 11.43
N GLU A 38 -4.26 6.80 11.94
CA GLU A 38 -5.04 6.19 13.03
C GLU A 38 -5.06 7.09 14.27
N LYS A 39 -3.88 7.59 14.68
CA LYS A 39 -3.75 8.53 15.81
C LYS A 39 -4.48 9.83 15.53
N ARG A 40 -4.29 10.42 14.34
CA ARG A 40 -4.89 11.70 13.96
C ARG A 40 -6.42 11.64 13.95
N ARG A 41 -6.99 10.52 13.50
CA ARG A 41 -8.46 10.34 13.38
C ARG A 41 -9.10 9.59 14.54
N GLN A 42 -8.31 9.09 15.49
CA GLN A 42 -8.76 8.25 16.60
C GLN A 42 -9.54 7.02 16.12
N ILE A 43 -9.01 6.35 15.09
CA ILE A 43 -9.55 5.11 14.52
C ILE A 43 -8.49 4.03 14.54
N ASN A 44 -8.89 2.77 14.38
CA ASN A 44 -7.98 1.63 14.26
C ASN A 44 -8.38 0.77 13.06
N TYR A 45 -7.46 0.52 12.15
CA TYR A 45 -7.67 -0.35 11.00
C TYR A 45 -7.25 -1.78 11.34
N THR A 46 -8.25 -2.64 11.57
CA THR A 46 -8.05 -4.06 11.89
C THR A 46 -7.60 -4.88 10.67
N ALA A 47 -7.96 -4.43 9.46
CA ALA A 47 -7.57 -5.04 8.20
C ALA A 47 -6.73 -4.08 7.36
N ILE A 48 -5.66 -4.63 6.76
CA ILE A 48 -4.77 -3.96 5.82
C ILE A 48 -4.83 -4.71 4.49
N PHE A 49 -5.16 -4.01 3.41
CA PHE A 49 -5.01 -4.53 2.06
C PHE A 49 -3.66 -4.11 1.47
N VAL A 50 -2.92 -5.06 0.92
CA VAL A 50 -1.59 -4.81 0.35
C VAL A 50 -1.63 -5.03 -1.16
N MET A 51 -1.23 -3.99 -1.89
CA MET A 51 -1.05 -4.02 -3.33
C MET A 51 0.42 -3.78 -3.67
N THR A 52 1.09 -4.77 -4.27
CA THR A 52 2.52 -4.72 -4.60
C THR A 52 2.88 -5.56 -5.81
N ASP A 53 3.94 -5.18 -6.54
CA ASP A 53 4.59 -6.03 -7.57
C ASP A 53 5.62 -6.99 -6.97
N ASP A 54 6.05 -6.72 -5.73
CA ASP A 54 7.15 -7.43 -5.11
C ASP A 54 6.62 -8.53 -4.16
N VAL A 55 6.77 -9.79 -4.58
CA VAL A 55 6.42 -10.98 -3.78
C VAL A 55 7.20 -11.02 -2.46
N THR A 56 8.42 -10.50 -2.41
CA THR A 56 9.24 -10.51 -1.18
C THR A 56 8.66 -9.55 -0.15
N VAL A 57 8.22 -8.36 -0.57
CA VAL A 57 7.49 -7.40 0.28
C VAL A 57 6.23 -8.03 0.84
N MET A 58 5.46 -8.73 0.00
CA MET A 58 4.24 -9.40 0.44
C MET A 58 4.53 -10.42 1.55
N LYS A 59 5.54 -11.27 1.33
CA LYS A 59 5.95 -12.28 2.32
C LYS A 59 6.39 -11.65 3.64
N SER A 60 7.16 -10.55 3.59
CA SER A 60 7.57 -9.81 4.79
C SER A 60 6.36 -9.25 5.54
N ILE A 61 5.41 -8.59 4.87
CA ILE A 61 4.21 -8.04 5.53
C ILE A 61 3.36 -9.14 6.17
N GLN A 62 3.16 -10.26 5.46
CA GLN A 62 2.44 -11.41 6.01
C GLN A 62 3.15 -11.97 7.25
N GLU A 63 4.48 -12.07 7.23
CA GLU A 63 5.25 -12.54 8.36
C GLU A 63 5.17 -11.57 9.56
N TYR A 64 5.27 -10.27 9.31
CA TYR A 64 5.14 -9.23 10.34
C TYR A 64 3.77 -9.20 11.02
N ALA A 65 2.71 -9.64 10.33
CA ALA A 65 1.36 -9.68 10.86
C ALA A 65 1.03 -10.96 11.65
N ARG A 66 1.80 -12.04 11.50
CA ARG A 66 1.51 -13.34 12.13
C ARG A 66 1.64 -13.27 13.66
N VAL A 67 0.63 -13.81 14.34
CA VAL A 67 0.64 -13.98 15.79
C VAL A 67 1.53 -15.15 16.16
N GLY A 68 2.44 -14.95 17.12
CA GLY A 68 3.29 -16.02 17.69
C GLY A 68 4.60 -16.30 16.96
N LEU A 69 4.88 -15.64 15.83
CA LEU A 69 6.20 -15.62 15.21
C LEU A 69 6.97 -14.38 15.65
N ILE A 70 7.79 -14.55 16.68
CA ILE A 70 8.84 -13.61 17.02
C ILE A 70 10.04 -14.03 16.18
N GLY A 71 10.11 -13.56 14.93
CA GLY A 71 11.18 -13.90 14.00
C GLY A 71 12.58 -13.65 14.60
N VAL A 72 13.53 -14.52 14.27
CA VAL A 72 14.95 -14.39 14.64
C VAL A 72 15.60 -13.14 14.01
N ASN A 73 15.01 -12.63 12.92
CA ASN A 73 15.40 -11.38 12.29
C ASN A 73 14.57 -10.23 12.85
N ASN A 74 15.26 -9.27 13.48
CA ASN A 74 14.67 -8.04 14.01
C ASN A 74 14.61 -6.93 12.94
N ASP A 75 14.49 -7.32 11.67
CA ASP A 75 14.33 -6.38 10.57
C ASP A 75 12.98 -5.68 10.69
N GLU A 76 12.98 -4.36 10.52
CA GLU A 76 11.76 -3.54 10.52
C GLU A 76 10.88 -3.68 11.79
N PRO A 77 11.42 -3.44 13.00
CA PRO A 77 10.71 -3.69 14.27
C PRO A 77 9.44 -2.83 14.42
N TYR A 78 9.40 -1.67 13.78
CA TYR A 78 8.23 -0.79 13.75
C TYR A 78 7.08 -1.43 12.98
N ALA A 79 7.32 -1.91 11.75
CA ALA A 79 6.32 -2.60 10.95
C ALA A 79 5.75 -3.82 11.69
N ARG A 80 6.63 -4.65 12.25
CA ARG A 80 6.24 -5.84 13.05
C ARG A 80 5.30 -5.48 14.18
N ARG A 81 5.68 -4.52 15.04
CA ARG A 81 4.88 -4.10 16.18
C ARG A 81 3.47 -3.65 15.77
N HIS A 82 3.38 -2.91 14.68
CA HIS A 82 2.14 -2.26 14.28
C HIS A 82 1.27 -3.10 13.35
N LEU A 83 1.83 -4.09 12.64
CA LEU A 83 1.07 -5.04 11.82
C LEU A 83 0.63 -6.29 12.60
N HIS A 84 1.32 -6.64 13.69
CA HIS A 84 1.05 -7.86 14.46
C HIS A 84 -0.44 -7.98 14.84
N GLY A 85 -1.05 -9.10 14.45
CA GLY A 85 -2.46 -9.40 14.74
C GLY A 85 -3.47 -8.71 13.85
N ARG A 86 -3.05 -7.91 12.86
CA ARG A 86 -3.94 -7.37 11.83
C ARG A 86 -4.21 -8.40 10.74
N GLU A 87 -5.41 -8.33 10.17
CA GLU A 87 -5.76 -9.12 8.99
C GLU A 87 -5.07 -8.53 7.75
N ILE A 88 -4.29 -9.35 7.04
CA ILE A 88 -3.63 -8.95 5.79
C ILE A 88 -4.38 -9.55 4.61
N LEU A 89 -5.12 -8.69 3.92
CA LEU A 89 -5.68 -8.98 2.60
C LEU A 89 -4.66 -8.55 1.55
N PHE A 90 -4.56 -9.26 0.43
CA PHE A 90 -3.53 -8.92 -0.54
C PHE A 90 -3.86 -9.32 -1.97
N ASN A 91 -3.26 -8.58 -2.88
CA ASN A 91 -3.09 -8.99 -4.27
C ASN A 91 -1.70 -8.58 -4.76
N VAL A 92 -0.90 -9.57 -5.14
CA VAL A 92 0.39 -9.31 -5.81
C VAL A 92 0.09 -9.21 -7.30
N PHE A 93 0.17 -8.01 -7.86
CA PHE A 93 -0.14 -7.83 -9.28
C PHE A 93 0.97 -8.42 -10.14
N ALA A 94 0.58 -8.91 -11.32
CA ALA A 94 1.51 -9.54 -12.24
C ALA A 94 2.66 -8.57 -12.63
N PRO A 95 3.89 -9.06 -12.88
CA PRO A 95 5.00 -8.23 -13.34
C PRO A 95 4.64 -7.39 -14.58
N GLN A 96 5.39 -6.32 -14.86
CA GLN A 96 5.17 -5.46 -16.04
C GLN A 96 5.12 -6.25 -17.36
N SER A 97 5.89 -7.35 -17.46
CA SER A 97 5.88 -8.25 -18.62
C SER A 97 4.55 -8.96 -18.86
N CYS A 98 3.66 -9.00 -17.86
CA CYS A 98 2.31 -9.54 -17.96
C CYS A 98 1.25 -8.48 -18.31
N PHE A 99 1.66 -7.23 -18.58
CA PHE A 99 0.83 -6.20 -19.21
C PHE A 99 1.06 -6.17 -20.73
N ASP A 100 1.40 -7.33 -21.30
CA ASP A 100 1.40 -7.53 -22.74
C ASP A 100 -0.02 -7.25 -23.28
N PRO A 101 -0.17 -6.45 -24.36
CA PRO A 101 -1.47 -6.12 -24.94
C PRO A 101 -2.33 -7.35 -25.34
N PHE A 102 -1.71 -8.53 -25.49
CA PHE A 102 -2.37 -9.79 -25.81
C PHE A 102 -2.70 -10.67 -24.59
N VAL A 103 -2.12 -10.38 -23.41
CA VAL A 103 -2.33 -11.12 -22.17
C VAL A 103 -2.86 -10.16 -21.10
N ARG A 104 -4.14 -9.80 -21.21
CA ARG A 104 -4.82 -8.78 -20.37
C ARG A 104 -4.95 -9.11 -18.88
N ILE A 105 -4.38 -10.22 -18.42
CA ILE A 105 -4.53 -10.72 -17.04
C ILE A 105 -3.97 -9.69 -16.04
N GLY A 106 -2.83 -9.04 -16.34
CA GLY A 106 -2.27 -8.01 -15.46
C GLY A 106 -3.17 -6.77 -15.33
N PHE A 107 -3.83 -6.39 -16.43
CA PHE A 107 -4.75 -5.25 -16.45
C PHE A 107 -6.05 -5.53 -15.71
N ASP A 108 -6.65 -6.71 -15.90
CA ASP A 108 -7.88 -7.09 -15.20
C ASP A 108 -7.64 -7.20 -13.69
N GLN A 109 -6.52 -7.79 -13.27
CA GLN A 109 -6.12 -7.80 -11.85
C GLN A 109 -5.96 -6.39 -11.28
N PHE A 110 -5.37 -5.48 -12.06
CA PHE A 110 -5.24 -4.09 -11.68
C PHE A 110 -6.61 -3.42 -11.47
N LEU A 111 -7.55 -3.60 -12.40
CA LEU A 111 -8.90 -3.04 -12.29
C LEU A 111 -9.66 -3.60 -11.07
N VAL A 112 -9.56 -4.90 -10.80
CA VAL A 112 -10.17 -5.52 -9.61
C VAL A 112 -9.60 -4.92 -8.32
N ASN A 113 -8.29 -4.66 -8.26
CA ASN A 113 -7.67 -4.01 -7.11
C ASN A 113 -8.17 -2.58 -6.93
N VAL A 114 -8.26 -1.81 -8.02
CA VAL A 114 -8.79 -0.44 -7.97
C VAL A 114 -10.22 -0.45 -7.43
N GLN A 115 -11.09 -1.30 -7.97
CA GLN A 115 -12.48 -1.42 -7.52
C GLN A 115 -12.56 -1.80 -6.03
N PHE A 116 -11.79 -2.80 -5.61
CA PHE A 116 -11.77 -3.23 -4.20
C PHE A 116 -11.31 -2.11 -3.26
N ILE A 117 -10.29 -1.34 -3.67
CA ILE A 117 -9.80 -0.19 -2.91
C ILE A 117 -10.89 0.88 -2.82
N THR A 118 -11.53 1.24 -3.93
CA THR A 118 -12.56 2.29 -3.94
C THR A 118 -13.78 1.91 -3.10
N ASP A 119 -14.14 0.64 -3.06
CA ASP A 119 -15.34 0.17 -2.35
C ASP A 119 -15.13 -0.02 -0.84
N HIS A 120 -13.89 -0.27 -0.39
CA HIS A 120 -13.64 -0.77 0.96
C HIS A 120 -12.55 -0.02 1.74
N ALA A 121 -11.65 0.71 1.07
CA ALA A 121 -10.56 1.41 1.75
C ALA A 121 -11.03 2.75 2.30
N SER A 122 -10.55 3.12 3.49
CA SER A 122 -10.71 4.47 4.04
C SER A 122 -9.43 5.30 3.94
N LEU A 123 -8.31 4.64 3.65
CA LEU A 123 -6.98 5.23 3.55
C LEU A 123 -6.16 4.40 2.57
N VAL A 124 -5.39 5.07 1.71
CA VAL A 124 -4.34 4.47 0.90
C VAL A 124 -3.02 5.15 1.22
N VAL A 125 -2.03 4.37 1.66
CA VAL A 125 -0.66 4.84 1.88
C VAL A 125 0.21 4.27 0.77
N GLY A 126 0.80 5.14 -0.04
CA GLY A 126 1.60 4.71 -1.18
C GLY A 126 2.64 5.75 -1.59
N HIS A 127 2.88 5.87 -2.89
CA HIS A 127 3.71 6.91 -3.45
C HIS A 127 3.12 7.43 -4.77
N THR A 128 2.94 8.74 -4.86
CA THR A 128 2.40 9.45 -6.03
C THR A 128 3.44 9.65 -7.14
N ASP A 129 4.68 9.22 -6.94
CA ASP A 129 5.69 9.20 -8.01
C ASP A 129 5.40 8.09 -9.03
N SER A 130 4.69 7.04 -8.61
CA SER A 130 4.18 6.01 -9.51
C SER A 130 2.94 6.48 -10.26
N ASN A 131 2.90 6.25 -11.58
CA ASN A 131 1.70 6.43 -12.40
C ASN A 131 0.49 5.67 -11.84
N VAL A 132 0.71 4.48 -11.27
CA VAL A 132 -0.35 3.71 -10.63
C VAL A 132 -0.83 4.40 -9.34
N GLY A 133 0.08 4.99 -8.57
CA GLY A 133 -0.25 5.75 -7.38
C GLY A 133 -1.06 7.01 -7.70
N ARG A 134 -0.66 7.77 -8.73
CA ARG A 134 -1.41 8.94 -9.22
C ARG A 134 -2.79 8.56 -9.75
N TYR A 135 -2.86 7.49 -10.54
CA TYR A 135 -4.14 7.00 -11.06
C TYR A 135 -5.09 6.62 -9.91
N LEU A 136 -4.59 5.94 -8.87
CA LEU A 136 -5.41 5.64 -7.68
C LEU A 136 -5.90 6.91 -6.99
N GLU A 137 -5.04 7.92 -6.83
CA GLU A 137 -5.41 9.22 -6.27
C GLU A 137 -6.50 9.92 -7.08
N GLU A 138 -6.34 9.97 -8.40
CA GLU A 138 -7.30 10.58 -9.33
C GLU A 138 -8.66 9.88 -9.29
N ILE A 139 -8.68 8.54 -9.37
CA ILE A 139 -9.94 7.77 -9.33
C ILE A 139 -10.62 7.89 -7.97
N ILE A 140 -9.87 7.81 -6.87
CA ILE A 140 -10.42 8.01 -5.52
C ILE A 140 -11.00 9.43 -5.40
N TYR A 141 -10.30 10.44 -5.91
CA TYR A 141 -10.80 11.81 -5.91
C TYR A 141 -12.11 11.94 -6.68
N VAL A 142 -12.19 11.40 -7.89
CA VAL A 142 -13.41 11.41 -8.72
C VAL A 142 -14.55 10.69 -8.01
N ASN A 143 -14.35 9.48 -7.50
CA ASN A 143 -15.38 8.72 -6.80
C ASN A 143 -15.96 9.48 -5.60
N ARG A 144 -15.12 10.19 -4.83
CA ARG A 144 -15.59 11.03 -3.71
C ARG A 144 -16.49 12.18 -4.15
N GLN A 145 -16.28 12.75 -5.33
CA GLN A 145 -17.15 13.83 -5.83
C GLN A 145 -18.52 13.30 -6.25
N HIS A 146 -18.60 12.03 -6.66
CA HIS A 146 -19.85 11.40 -7.11
C HIS A 146 -20.67 10.77 -5.97
N GLU A 147 -20.05 10.45 -4.82
CA GLU A 147 -20.78 9.94 -3.66
C GLU A 147 -21.58 11.03 -2.92
N LYS A 148 -22.90 10.86 -2.85
CA LYS A 148 -23.82 11.76 -2.13
C LYS A 148 -23.59 11.81 -0.60
N ASN A 149 -22.80 10.89 -0.05
CA ASN A 149 -22.49 10.81 1.37
C ASN A 149 -21.00 11.08 1.62
N VAL A 150 -20.69 12.26 2.12
CA VAL A 150 -19.35 12.79 2.48
C VAL A 150 -18.62 11.97 3.57
N ARG A 151 -19.12 10.79 3.97
CA ARG A 151 -18.63 10.04 5.14
C ARG A 151 -17.64 8.93 4.79
N THR A 152 -17.61 8.44 3.56
CA THR A 152 -16.64 7.46 3.04
C THR A 152 -15.55 8.16 2.24
N LEU A 153 -14.80 9.05 2.90
CA LEU A 153 -13.67 9.72 2.26
C LEU A 153 -12.45 8.79 2.33
N THR A 154 -12.30 7.91 1.35
CA THR A 154 -10.99 7.32 1.04
C THR A 154 -10.05 8.46 0.64
N TYR A 155 -8.84 8.54 1.18
CA TYR A 155 -7.84 9.49 0.70
C TYR A 155 -6.50 8.78 0.56
N VAL A 156 -5.71 9.31 -0.36
CA VAL A 156 -4.37 8.83 -0.65
C VAL A 156 -3.38 9.74 0.07
N ILE A 157 -2.40 9.14 0.73
CA ILE A 157 -1.25 9.85 1.29
C ILE A 157 0.04 9.18 0.82
N ASN A 158 1.08 9.98 0.69
CA ASN A 158 2.42 9.47 0.52
C ASN A 158 2.92 8.86 1.83
N ALA A 159 3.62 7.74 1.74
CA ALA A 159 4.37 7.20 2.85
C ALA A 159 5.43 8.25 3.31
N PRO A 160 5.63 8.44 4.63
CA PRO A 160 6.63 9.36 5.17
C PRO A 160 8.07 8.93 4.87
N ASP A 161 8.98 9.89 4.69
CA ASP A 161 10.39 9.65 4.38
C ASP A 161 11.24 9.20 5.59
N SER A 162 10.71 9.32 6.80
CA SER A 162 11.36 8.96 8.07
C SER A 162 10.40 8.21 9.00
N LEU A 163 10.98 7.51 9.98
CA LEU A 163 10.23 6.99 11.13
C LEU A 163 10.16 7.99 12.30
N ASP A 164 11.11 8.92 12.34
CA ASP A 164 11.14 10.06 13.26
C ASP A 164 10.01 11.04 12.97
#